data_AF-A0A931SGA4-F1
#
_entry.id   AF-A0A931SGA4-F1
#
_cell.length_a   1.000
_cell.length_b   1.000
_cell.length_c   1.000
_cell.angle_alpha   90.00
_cell.angle_beta   90.00
_cell.angle_gamma   90.00
#
_symmetry.space_group_name_H-M   'P 1'
#
loop_
_entity.id
_entity.type
_entity.pdbx_description
1 polymer ?
#
loop_
_entity_poly.entity_id
_entity_poly.type
_entity_poly.pdbx_seq_one_letter_code
_entity_poly.pdbx_strand_id
1 'polypeptide(L)'
;MNQFFRLRRIRLGRTNRPIKIFFCIALTVLLFIVVSFLPFRELARVAIINDIPFMEDSPQETTLIFLGDVMLDRGVELQMKRHNDWAWPFLPAADDLQKADFVFANLESVISDKGEKVGSIYSFRANPRAMEGLARAGIDVVSVANNHSFDYGGEAFADSISRLKKAGILYAGGGFTNAEAHSLAMKEINGTKIGVLGYTAVGSALWQATEQTPGIAWIDGTNLQRLKNDIANAKRETDILAVSLHAGDEYTDSPNEFQKLFAKTAIESGADLVIGHHPHTVQPVEQYNNGWVAYSLGNFIFDQSFSESTMRGLALKVIIENKKLKEVIPLPTLLTPDFQAKIIFD
;
A
#
# COMPACT_ATOMS: atom_id res chain seq x y z
N MET A 1 83.19 -1.03 13.38
CA MET A 1 84.02 -1.20 14.59
C MET A 1 83.68 -2.56 15.20
N ASN A 2 84.63 -3.50 15.08
CA ASN A 2 84.88 -4.80 15.76
C ASN A 2 83.73 -5.54 16.47
N GLN A 3 83.35 -6.78 16.10
CA GLN A 3 84.02 -8.10 16.18
C GLN A 3 84.01 -8.83 17.54
N PHE A 4 83.80 -10.16 17.44
CA PHE A 4 83.99 -11.31 18.36
C PHE A 4 82.84 -11.67 19.33
N PHE A 5 82.11 -12.79 19.16
CA PHE A 5 82.42 -14.25 19.29
C PHE A 5 82.32 -14.80 20.71
N ARG A 6 81.42 -15.77 20.92
CA ARG A 6 81.73 -17.00 21.68
C ARG A 6 80.81 -18.16 21.30
N LEU A 7 81.44 -19.22 20.80
CA LEU A 7 80.90 -20.56 20.53
C LEU A 7 80.85 -21.42 21.81
N ARG A 8 79.91 -22.38 21.85
CA ARG A 8 79.96 -23.78 22.39
C ARG A 8 78.55 -24.16 22.88
N ARG A 9 78.01 -25.38 22.72
CA ARG A 9 78.48 -26.68 22.20
C ARG A 9 77.22 -27.52 21.92
N ILE A 10 77.25 -28.30 20.84
CA ILE A 10 76.24 -29.30 20.49
C ILE A 10 76.34 -30.51 21.45
N ARG A 11 75.19 -31.02 21.91
CA ARG A 11 75.01 -32.42 22.32
C ARG A 11 73.80 -32.98 21.55
N LEU A 12 74.08 -33.86 20.59
CA LEU A 12 73.09 -34.73 19.94
C LEU A 12 72.84 -35.93 20.86
N GLY A 13 71.56 -36.18 21.17
CA GLY A 13 71.09 -37.30 21.97
C GLY A 13 69.81 -37.89 21.40
N ARG A 14 69.99 -38.91 20.56
CA ARG A 14 69.09 -40.02 20.16
C ARG A 14 67.59 -39.76 19.88
N THR A 15 67.27 -40.09 18.64
CA THR A 15 65.98 -40.25 17.97
C THR A 15 65.06 -41.32 18.56
N ASN A 16 63.80 -40.98 18.80
CA ASN A 16 62.66 -41.93 18.88
C ASN A 16 61.59 -41.53 17.84
N ARG A 17 61.93 -41.58 16.55
CA ARG A 17 61.03 -41.23 15.43
C ARG A 17 60.31 -42.36 14.67
N PRO A 18 60.51 -43.68 14.88
CA PRO A 18 59.79 -44.67 14.08
C PRO A 18 58.38 -45.04 14.60
N ILE A 19 58.03 -44.74 15.86
CA ILE A 19 56.78 -45.24 16.47
C ILE A 19 55.55 -44.38 16.11
N LYS A 20 55.72 -43.07 15.89
CA LYS A 20 54.59 -42.16 15.61
C LYS A 20 54.04 -42.27 14.18
N ILE A 21 54.87 -42.64 13.21
CA ILE A 21 54.46 -42.76 11.80
C ILE A 21 53.66 -44.05 11.58
N PHE A 22 54.06 -45.15 12.23
CA PHE A 22 53.31 -46.41 12.18
C PHE A 22 51.90 -46.28 12.81
N PHE A 23 51.77 -45.49 13.89
CA PHE A 23 50.48 -45.28 14.55
C PHE A 23 49.48 -44.48 13.70
N CYS A 24 49.96 -43.48 12.94
CA CYS A 24 49.10 -42.70 12.04
C CYS A 24 48.63 -43.48 10.80
N ILE A 25 49.48 -44.36 10.26
CA ILE A 25 49.12 -45.21 9.11
C ILE A 25 48.15 -46.32 9.55
N ALA A 26 48.35 -46.90 10.74
CA ALA A 26 47.41 -47.86 11.30
C ALA A 26 46.03 -47.25 11.59
N LEU A 27 45.97 -46.00 12.07
CA LEU A 27 44.69 -45.32 12.35
C LEU A 27 43.91 -44.98 11.07
N THR A 28 44.59 -44.60 9.99
CA THR A 28 43.94 -44.28 8.70
C THR A 28 43.45 -45.53 7.96
N VAL A 29 44.18 -46.64 8.04
CA VAL A 29 43.72 -47.95 7.50
C VAL A 29 42.53 -48.48 8.33
N LEU A 30 42.55 -48.34 9.65
CA LEU A 30 41.43 -48.73 10.51
C LEU A 30 40.17 -47.88 10.24
N LEU A 31 40.32 -46.57 10.01
CA LEU A 31 39.21 -45.69 9.65
C LEU A 31 38.61 -46.06 8.29
N PHE A 32 39.45 -46.41 7.31
CA PHE A 32 38.99 -46.88 6.00
C PHE A 32 38.23 -48.20 6.08
N ILE A 33 38.70 -49.15 6.89
CA ILE A 33 38.02 -50.43 7.11
C ILE A 33 36.67 -50.21 7.82
N VAL A 34 36.62 -49.36 8.85
CA VAL A 34 35.36 -49.05 9.55
C VAL A 34 34.33 -48.38 8.62
N VAL A 35 34.76 -47.48 7.73
CA VAL A 35 33.86 -46.85 6.74
C VAL A 35 33.44 -47.84 5.64
N SER A 36 34.30 -48.81 5.30
CA SER A 36 34.01 -49.86 4.29
C SER A 36 33.04 -50.94 4.79
N PHE A 37 32.89 -51.09 6.11
CA PHE A 37 31.98 -52.05 6.76
C PHE A 37 30.73 -51.41 7.37
N LEU A 38 30.55 -50.08 7.23
CA LEU A 38 29.25 -49.48 7.49
C LEU A 38 28.25 -50.07 6.49
N PRO A 39 27.15 -50.70 6.95
CA PRO A 39 26.17 -51.26 6.04
C PRO A 39 25.68 -50.13 5.15
N PHE A 40 25.83 -50.31 3.83
CA PHE A 40 25.46 -49.37 2.77
C PHE A 40 24.03 -48.80 2.89
N ARG A 41 23.19 -49.41 3.76
CA ARG A 41 21.85 -48.95 4.15
C ARG A 41 21.83 -47.64 4.94
N GLU A 42 22.86 -47.28 5.71
CA GLU A 42 22.87 -46.01 6.47
C GLU A 42 23.33 -44.81 5.64
N LEU A 43 24.23 -45.01 4.66
CA LEU A 43 24.57 -43.96 3.68
C LEU A 43 23.40 -43.67 2.72
N ALA A 44 22.61 -44.70 2.38
CA ALA A 44 21.36 -44.51 1.63
C ALA A 44 20.32 -43.69 2.41
N ARG A 45 20.27 -43.79 3.75
CA ARG A 45 19.38 -42.94 4.57
C ARG A 45 19.77 -41.47 4.54
N VAL A 46 21.06 -41.16 4.47
CA VAL A 46 21.53 -39.76 4.35
C VAL A 46 21.24 -39.21 2.94
N ALA A 47 21.32 -40.04 1.90
CA ALA A 47 20.95 -39.63 0.53
C ALA A 47 19.43 -39.42 0.37
N ILE A 48 18.59 -40.20 1.07
CA ILE A 48 17.12 -40.09 1.01
C ILE A 48 16.59 -38.85 1.77
N ILE A 49 17.36 -38.26 2.69
CA ILE A 49 16.95 -37.02 3.40
C ILE A 49 17.03 -35.77 2.48
N ASN A 50 17.75 -35.84 1.34
CA ASN A 50 17.83 -34.72 0.39
C ASN A 50 16.70 -34.71 -0.66
N ASP A 51 15.85 -35.74 -0.70
CA ASP A 51 14.66 -35.81 -1.56
C ASP A 51 13.38 -35.42 -0.80
N ILE A 52 13.49 -34.50 0.16
CA ILE A 52 12.30 -33.75 0.57
C ILE A 52 11.99 -32.85 -0.62
N PRO A 53 10.89 -33.06 -1.37
CA PRO A 53 10.53 -32.11 -2.40
C PRO A 53 10.47 -30.75 -1.71
N PHE A 54 11.25 -29.80 -2.21
CA PHE A 54 11.08 -28.40 -1.85
C PHE A 54 9.61 -28.14 -2.17
N MET A 55 8.74 -28.08 -1.15
CA MET A 55 7.39 -27.62 -1.34
C MET A 55 7.59 -26.19 -1.81
N GLU A 56 7.44 -25.94 -3.11
CA GLU A 56 7.10 -24.60 -3.56
C GLU A 56 5.90 -24.22 -2.72
N ASP A 57 6.06 -23.24 -1.82
CA ASP A 57 4.94 -22.65 -1.13
C ASP A 57 3.91 -22.33 -2.20
N SER A 58 2.69 -22.85 -2.04
CA SER A 58 1.59 -22.53 -2.95
C SER A 58 1.55 -21.00 -3.12
N PRO A 59 1.39 -20.47 -4.35
CA PRO A 59 1.45 -19.03 -4.58
C PRO A 59 0.56 -18.30 -3.57
N GLN A 60 1.18 -17.54 -2.66
CA GLN A 60 0.42 -16.83 -1.63
C GLN A 60 -0.28 -15.66 -2.30
N GLU A 61 -1.61 -15.76 -2.38
CA GLU A 61 -2.43 -14.66 -2.87
C GLU A 61 -2.41 -13.50 -1.88
N THR A 62 -2.37 -12.28 -2.41
CA THR A 62 -2.52 -11.05 -1.65
C THR A 62 -3.77 -10.33 -2.12
N THR A 63 -4.69 -10.03 -1.19
CA THR A 63 -5.96 -9.35 -1.48
C THR A 63 -5.85 -7.87 -1.15
N LEU A 64 -6.11 -7.02 -2.16
CA LEU A 64 -6.23 -5.57 -2.00
C LEU A 64 -7.70 -5.18 -2.12
N ILE A 65 -8.14 -4.19 -1.34
CA ILE A 65 -9.45 -3.56 -1.49
C ILE A 65 -9.27 -2.06 -1.65
N PHE A 66 -9.79 -1.50 -2.74
CA PHE A 66 -9.86 -0.06 -2.97
C PHE A 66 -11.30 0.41 -2.79
N LEU A 67 -11.48 1.43 -1.96
CA LEU A 67 -12.76 1.99 -1.59
C LEU A 67 -12.98 3.34 -2.28
N GLY A 68 -14.26 3.70 -2.42
CA GLY A 68 -14.70 5.00 -2.89
C GLY A 68 -14.50 6.14 -1.88
N ASP A 69 -15.32 7.17 -2.03
CA ASP A 69 -15.22 8.41 -1.24
C ASP A 69 -15.64 8.18 0.22
N VAL A 70 -14.81 8.68 1.15
CA VAL A 70 -15.01 8.60 2.59
C VAL A 70 -15.02 10.02 3.19
N MET A 71 -16.21 10.51 3.53
CA MET A 71 -16.45 11.79 4.19
C MET A 71 -16.99 11.52 5.60
N LEU A 72 -16.23 11.92 6.63
CA LEU A 72 -16.48 11.57 8.03
C LEU A 72 -17.03 12.73 8.87
N ASP A 73 -17.62 13.73 8.23
CA ASP A 73 -18.21 14.91 8.85
C ASP A 73 -19.76 14.90 8.68
N ARG A 74 -20.42 16.00 9.07
CA ARG A 74 -21.85 16.27 8.85
C ARG A 74 -22.76 15.14 9.35
N GLY A 75 -23.60 14.58 8.47
CA GLY A 75 -24.55 13.53 8.83
C GLY A 75 -23.85 12.27 9.37
N VAL A 76 -22.67 11.96 8.86
CA VAL A 76 -21.88 10.81 9.31
C VAL A 76 -21.37 11.04 10.74
N GLU A 77 -20.80 12.22 11.02
CA GLU A 77 -20.35 12.58 12.38
C GLU A 77 -21.51 12.64 13.38
N LEU A 78 -22.69 13.10 12.95
CA LEU A 78 -23.89 13.09 13.79
C LEU A 78 -24.25 11.67 14.23
N GLN A 79 -24.18 10.69 13.32
CA GLN A 79 -24.45 9.29 13.65
C GLN A 79 -23.37 8.72 14.59
N MET A 80 -22.08 9.00 14.34
CA MET A 80 -21.00 8.62 15.26
C MET A 80 -21.23 9.14 16.69
N LYS A 81 -21.61 10.42 16.82
CA LYS A 81 -21.92 11.03 18.13
C LYS A 81 -23.17 10.44 18.77
N ARG A 82 -24.23 10.22 17.99
CA ARG A 82 -25.50 9.66 18.47
C ARG A 82 -25.32 8.28 19.07
N HIS A 83 -24.48 7.47 18.45
CA HIS A 83 -24.19 6.11 18.89
C HIS A 83 -23.02 6.02 19.87
N ASN A 84 -22.30 7.13 20.10
CA ASN A 84 -21.07 7.18 20.89
C ASN A 84 -20.02 6.15 20.41
N ASP A 85 -19.92 5.99 19.10
CA ASP A 85 -19.00 5.05 18.43
C ASP A 85 -18.45 5.72 17.17
N TRP A 86 -17.15 6.03 17.16
CA TRP A 86 -16.49 6.69 16.03
C TRP A 86 -16.13 5.75 14.89
N ALA A 87 -16.29 4.44 15.09
CA ALA A 87 -16.22 3.45 14.03
C ALA A 87 -17.58 3.13 13.40
N TRP A 88 -18.67 3.73 13.92
CA TRP A 88 -20.05 3.50 13.47
C TRP A 88 -20.23 3.33 11.96
N PRO A 89 -19.75 4.25 11.09
CA PRO A 89 -20.03 4.14 9.66
C PRO A 89 -19.35 2.94 8.97
N PHE A 90 -18.31 2.37 9.59
CA PHE A 90 -17.57 1.24 9.03
C PHE A 90 -18.04 -0.12 9.55
N LEU A 91 -18.77 -0.16 10.68
CA LEU A 91 -19.07 -1.41 11.40
C LEU A 91 -19.58 -2.56 10.50
N PRO A 92 -20.49 -2.34 9.54
CA PRO A 92 -21.01 -3.45 8.73
C PRO A 92 -20.01 -4.05 7.74
N ALA A 93 -18.98 -3.30 7.34
CA ALA A 93 -17.96 -3.75 6.38
C ALA A 93 -16.61 -4.08 7.06
N ALA A 94 -16.40 -3.64 8.29
CA ALA A 94 -15.09 -3.64 8.92
C ALA A 94 -14.47 -5.04 9.06
N ASP A 95 -15.26 -6.08 9.34
CA ASP A 95 -14.75 -7.45 9.45
C ASP A 95 -14.30 -8.04 8.12
N ASP A 96 -14.93 -7.64 7.02
CA ASP A 96 -14.54 -8.09 5.68
C ASP A 96 -13.33 -7.30 5.17
N LEU A 97 -13.26 -6.01 5.46
CA LEU A 97 -12.10 -5.18 5.16
C LEU A 97 -10.84 -5.67 5.90
N GLN A 98 -10.96 -6.05 7.17
CA GLN A 98 -9.83 -6.58 7.95
C GLN A 98 -9.28 -7.92 7.45
N LYS A 99 -10.02 -8.65 6.60
CA LYS A 99 -9.51 -9.86 5.95
C LYS A 99 -8.63 -9.57 4.74
N ALA A 100 -8.68 -8.35 4.20
CA ALA A 100 -7.79 -7.94 3.13
C ALA A 100 -6.39 -7.63 3.69
N ASP A 101 -5.37 -7.85 2.86
CA ASP A 101 -3.98 -7.57 3.21
C ASP A 101 -3.64 -6.07 3.09
N PHE A 102 -4.40 -5.39 2.23
CA PHE A 102 -4.27 -3.97 1.91
C PHE A 102 -5.63 -3.32 1.71
N VAL A 103 -5.90 -2.20 2.39
CA VAL A 103 -7.10 -1.40 2.18
C VAL A 103 -6.76 0.06 1.89
N PHE A 104 -7.31 0.58 0.80
CA PHE A 104 -7.19 1.97 0.38
C PHE A 104 -8.55 2.69 0.35
N ALA A 105 -8.58 3.99 0.64
CA ALA A 105 -9.77 4.84 0.45
C ALA A 105 -9.41 6.27 -0.01
N ASN A 106 -10.34 6.99 -0.66
CA ASN A 106 -10.22 8.45 -0.80
C ASN A 106 -10.80 9.13 0.45
N LEU A 107 -9.96 9.84 1.20
CA LEU A 107 -10.39 10.56 2.41
C LEU A 107 -10.81 11.97 2.04
N GLU A 108 -12.12 12.15 1.82
CA GLU A 108 -12.73 13.39 1.35
C GLU A 108 -13.25 14.26 2.51
N SER A 109 -12.43 14.35 3.54
CA SER A 109 -12.61 15.29 4.65
C SER A 109 -11.27 15.47 5.37
N VAL A 110 -10.95 16.70 5.77
CA VAL A 110 -9.78 16.88 6.64
C VAL A 110 -10.11 16.36 8.04
N ILE A 111 -9.21 15.61 8.67
CA ILE A 111 -9.39 15.15 10.04
C ILE A 111 -8.60 16.06 10.96
N SER A 112 -9.27 17.04 11.56
CA SER A 112 -8.60 18.06 12.39
C SER A 112 -9.58 18.76 13.33
N ASP A 113 -9.04 19.33 14.40
CA ASP A 113 -9.72 20.31 15.28
C ASP A 113 -9.13 21.72 15.14
N LYS A 114 -8.25 21.94 14.15
CA LYS A 114 -7.57 23.21 13.84
C LYS A 114 -8.04 23.84 12.53
N GLY A 115 -7.56 25.05 12.26
CA GLY A 115 -7.90 25.81 11.08
C GLY A 115 -9.29 26.46 11.16
N GLU A 116 -9.50 27.40 10.24
CA GLU A 116 -10.76 28.13 10.06
C GLU A 116 -11.38 27.76 8.73
N LYS A 117 -12.70 27.70 8.70
CA LYS A 117 -13.45 27.40 7.48
C LYS A 117 -13.17 28.48 6.43
N VAL A 118 -12.61 28.09 5.29
CA VAL A 118 -12.30 28.99 4.16
C VAL A 118 -13.24 28.80 2.97
N GLY A 119 -14.08 27.76 3.01
CA GLY A 119 -14.94 27.35 1.92
C GLY A 119 -16.44 27.55 2.14
N SER A 120 -17.21 26.83 1.34
CA SER A 120 -18.67 26.95 1.24
C SER A 120 -19.40 26.23 2.39
N ILE A 121 -20.74 26.22 2.37
CA ILE A 121 -21.53 25.40 3.30
C ILE A 121 -21.16 23.90 3.23
N TYR A 122 -20.56 23.44 2.13
CA TYR A 122 -20.07 22.07 1.92
C TYR A 122 -18.60 21.88 2.32
N SER A 123 -18.15 22.53 3.40
CA SER A 123 -16.79 22.33 3.91
C SER A 123 -16.73 21.23 4.96
N PHE A 124 -15.87 20.23 4.78
CA PHE A 124 -15.82 19.02 5.60
C PHE A 124 -14.57 18.95 6.48
N ARG A 125 -14.76 18.96 7.80
CA ARG A 125 -13.72 18.70 8.78
C ARG A 125 -14.22 17.72 9.81
N ALA A 126 -13.81 16.47 9.64
CA ALA A 126 -14.12 15.39 10.55
C ALA A 126 -13.38 15.57 11.87
N ASN A 127 -14.06 15.25 12.96
CA ASN A 127 -13.44 15.20 14.29
C ASN A 127 -12.22 14.26 14.30
N PRO A 128 -11.12 14.61 15.01
CA PRO A 128 -9.96 13.73 15.15
C PRO A 128 -10.24 12.29 15.61
N ARG A 129 -11.32 12.07 16.37
CA ARG A 129 -11.73 10.73 16.80
C ARG A 129 -12.22 9.84 15.66
N ALA A 130 -12.58 10.40 14.51
CA ALA A 130 -12.95 9.62 13.32
C ALA A 130 -11.81 8.71 12.81
N MET A 131 -10.56 8.96 13.22
CA MET A 131 -9.44 8.02 13.01
C MET A 131 -9.70 6.63 13.62
N GLU A 132 -10.50 6.54 14.70
CA GLU A 132 -10.92 5.26 15.30
C GLU A 132 -11.64 4.39 14.25
N GLY A 133 -12.45 4.98 13.38
CA GLY A 133 -13.15 4.28 12.30
C GLY A 133 -12.22 3.81 11.18
N LEU A 134 -11.27 4.64 10.75
CA LEU A 134 -10.27 4.24 9.74
C LEU A 134 -9.44 3.04 10.23
N ALA A 135 -9.00 3.08 11.50
CA ALA A 135 -8.27 1.99 12.13
C ALA A 135 -9.14 0.72 12.25
N ARG A 136 -10.41 0.85 12.65
CA ARG A 136 -11.35 -0.29 12.73
C ARG A 136 -11.60 -0.91 11.36
N ALA A 137 -11.61 -0.14 10.29
CA ALA A 137 -11.76 -0.62 8.92
C ALA A 137 -10.48 -1.27 8.35
N GLY A 138 -9.34 -1.17 9.06
CA GLY A 138 -8.06 -1.68 8.56
C GLY A 138 -7.50 -0.87 7.38
N ILE A 139 -7.81 0.43 7.30
CA ILE A 139 -7.32 1.29 6.21
C ILE A 139 -5.80 1.49 6.35
N ASP A 140 -5.06 1.07 5.33
CA ASP A 140 -3.61 1.19 5.26
C ASP A 140 -3.17 2.49 4.62
N VAL A 141 -3.87 2.90 3.56
CA VAL A 141 -3.52 4.06 2.74
C VAL A 141 -4.76 4.89 2.44
N VAL A 142 -4.63 6.22 2.52
CA VAL A 142 -5.66 7.14 2.02
C VAL A 142 -5.11 8.04 0.93
N SER A 143 -5.91 8.36 -0.07
CA SER A 143 -5.66 9.58 -0.87
C SER A 143 -6.17 10.78 -0.11
N VAL A 144 -5.36 11.83 -0.06
CA VAL A 144 -5.72 13.16 0.44
C VAL A 144 -5.66 14.21 -0.67
N ALA A 145 -5.59 13.80 -1.94
CA ALA A 145 -5.72 14.70 -3.08
C ALA A 145 -7.20 14.78 -3.48
N ASN A 146 -7.91 15.78 -2.98
CA ASN A 146 -9.29 16.07 -3.38
C ASN A 146 -9.64 17.55 -3.13
N ASN A 147 -10.81 17.96 -3.60
CA ASN A 147 -11.32 19.32 -3.48
C ASN A 147 -11.65 19.74 -2.03
N HIS A 148 -11.81 18.80 -1.10
CA HIS A 148 -12.13 19.06 0.31
C HIS A 148 -10.91 19.15 1.23
N SER A 149 -9.71 18.94 0.68
CA SER A 149 -8.45 18.92 1.44
C SER A 149 -8.07 20.25 2.08
N PHE A 150 -8.62 21.36 1.58
CA PHE A 150 -8.32 22.72 2.05
C PHE A 150 -9.53 23.46 2.63
N ASP A 151 -10.61 22.75 2.94
CA ASP A 151 -11.86 23.35 3.43
C ASP A 151 -11.70 24.18 4.72
N TYR A 152 -10.70 23.83 5.54
CA TYR A 152 -10.32 24.54 6.77
C TYR A 152 -8.89 25.12 6.70
N GLY A 153 -8.40 25.35 5.48
CA GLY A 153 -7.10 25.94 5.21
C GLY A 153 -5.91 25.02 5.44
N GLY A 154 -4.71 25.55 5.16
CA GLY A 154 -3.45 24.79 5.22
C GLY A 154 -3.07 24.29 6.63
N GLU A 155 -3.54 24.94 7.69
CA GLU A 155 -3.32 24.48 9.07
C GLU A 155 -4.04 23.15 9.33
N ALA A 156 -5.32 23.06 8.96
CA ALA A 156 -6.11 21.84 9.13
C ALA A 156 -5.58 20.70 8.25
N PHE A 157 -5.17 21.01 7.02
CA PHE A 157 -4.55 20.04 6.11
C PHE A 157 -3.25 19.45 6.69
N ALA A 158 -2.33 20.32 7.13
CA ALA A 158 -1.06 19.90 7.72
C ALA A 158 -1.24 19.10 9.02
N ASP A 159 -2.23 19.48 9.83
CA ASP A 159 -2.61 18.75 11.04
C ASP A 159 -3.21 17.37 10.72
N SER A 160 -4.07 17.28 9.70
CA SER A 160 -4.65 16.01 9.23
C SER A 160 -3.57 15.04 8.76
N ILE A 161 -2.62 15.50 7.93
CA ILE A 161 -1.46 14.70 7.51
C ILE A 161 -0.64 14.22 8.72
N SER A 162 -0.37 15.11 9.67
CA SER A 162 0.36 14.75 10.89
C SER A 162 -0.34 13.66 11.70
N ARG A 163 -1.69 13.69 11.75
CA ARG A 163 -2.49 12.68 12.45
C ARG A 163 -2.48 11.34 11.73
N LEU A 164 -2.63 11.32 10.41
CA LEU A 164 -2.51 10.10 9.60
C LEU A 164 -1.16 9.42 9.86
N LYS A 165 -0.07 10.21 9.75
CA LYS A 165 1.29 9.73 10.04
C LYS A 165 1.44 9.17 11.44
N LYS A 166 0.89 9.84 12.46
CA LYS A 166 0.93 9.39 13.86
C LYS A 166 0.11 8.12 14.09
N ALA A 167 -0.99 7.94 13.35
CA ALA A 167 -1.83 6.76 13.39
C ALA A 167 -1.25 5.56 12.62
N GLY A 168 -0.15 5.76 11.88
CA GLY A 168 0.43 4.72 11.03
C GLY A 168 -0.32 4.48 9.72
N ILE A 169 -1.24 5.38 9.37
CA ILE A 169 -1.97 5.34 8.09
C ILE A 169 -1.14 6.12 7.07
N LEU A 170 -0.76 5.46 5.98
CA LEU A 170 -0.05 6.10 4.88
C LEU A 170 -0.99 7.01 4.11
N TYR A 171 -0.45 8.02 3.45
CA TYR A 171 -1.23 8.94 2.62
C TYR A 171 -0.54 9.18 1.28
N ALA A 172 -1.35 9.37 0.24
CA ALA A 172 -0.90 9.71 -1.11
C ALA A 172 -1.56 11.01 -1.58
N GLY A 173 -0.89 11.72 -2.48
CA GLY A 173 -1.44 12.90 -3.14
C GLY A 173 -1.46 14.19 -2.31
N GLY A 174 -0.77 14.21 -1.17
CA GLY A 174 -0.58 15.40 -0.36
C GLY A 174 0.65 15.29 0.53
N GLY A 175 1.17 16.42 0.98
CA GLY A 175 2.40 16.45 1.77
C GLY A 175 2.75 17.84 2.28
N PHE A 176 3.80 17.93 3.10
CA PHE A 176 4.37 19.19 3.56
C PHE A 176 5.19 19.91 2.49
N THR A 177 5.56 19.18 1.42
CA THR A 177 6.33 19.67 0.28
C THR A 177 5.79 19.11 -1.03
N ASN A 178 6.16 19.75 -2.14
CA ASN A 178 5.83 19.29 -3.49
C ASN A 178 6.38 17.88 -3.80
N ALA A 179 7.57 17.55 -3.29
CA ALA A 179 8.15 16.21 -3.42
C ALA A 179 7.34 15.17 -2.64
N GLU A 180 6.95 15.47 -1.41
CA GLU A 180 6.13 14.58 -0.58
C GLU A 180 4.72 14.38 -1.14
N ALA A 181 4.08 15.44 -1.64
CA ALA A 181 2.75 15.34 -2.24
C ALA A 181 2.69 14.40 -3.45
N HIS A 182 3.81 14.23 -4.15
CA HIS A 182 3.96 13.32 -5.30
C HIS A 182 4.76 12.06 -4.94
N SER A 183 4.97 11.79 -3.66
CA SER A 183 5.72 10.62 -3.20
C SER A 183 4.84 9.37 -3.18
N LEU A 184 5.50 8.23 -3.32
CA LEU A 184 4.87 6.92 -3.31
C LEU A 184 4.47 6.52 -1.87
N ALA A 185 3.18 6.29 -1.64
CA ALA A 185 2.73 5.56 -0.45
C ALA A 185 2.87 4.06 -0.73
N MET A 186 3.72 3.35 0.02
CA MET A 186 4.05 1.95 -0.27
C MET A 186 3.97 1.06 0.97
N LYS A 187 3.44 -0.15 0.79
CA LYS A 187 3.48 -1.24 1.76
C LYS A 187 3.99 -2.51 1.07
N GLU A 188 4.87 -3.25 1.74
CA GLU A 188 5.31 -4.57 1.28
C GLU A 188 4.51 -5.65 2.03
N ILE A 189 3.85 -6.53 1.30
CA ILE A 189 3.00 -7.60 1.84
C ILE A 189 3.36 -8.90 1.13
N ASN A 190 3.72 -9.93 1.89
CA ASN A 190 4.10 -11.25 1.36
C ASN A 190 5.20 -11.14 0.26
N GLY A 191 6.15 -10.22 0.44
CA GLY A 191 7.22 -9.94 -0.52
C GLY A 191 6.80 -9.19 -1.79
N THR A 192 5.54 -8.76 -1.90
CA THR A 192 5.01 -7.92 -2.98
C THR A 192 4.95 -6.46 -2.55
N LYS A 193 5.56 -5.57 -3.33
CA LYS A 193 5.53 -4.13 -3.09
C LYS A 193 4.33 -3.48 -3.75
N ILE A 194 3.38 -3.02 -2.95
CA ILE A 194 2.15 -2.35 -3.39
C ILE A 194 2.31 -0.85 -3.13
N GLY A 195 2.18 -0.05 -4.17
CA GLY A 195 2.33 1.40 -4.12
C GLY A 195 1.12 2.15 -4.63
N VAL A 196 0.90 3.35 -4.08
CA VAL A 196 -0.17 4.27 -4.46
C VAL A 196 0.40 5.67 -4.69
N LEU A 197 0.04 6.27 -5.81
CA LEU A 197 0.12 7.72 -6.06
C LEU A 197 -1.28 8.32 -6.04
N GLY A 198 -1.42 9.60 -5.68
CA GLY A 198 -2.71 10.28 -5.63
C GLY A 198 -2.66 11.64 -6.30
N TYR A 199 -3.72 12.02 -7.02
CA TYR A 199 -3.84 13.31 -7.70
C TYR A 199 -5.29 13.82 -7.68
N THR A 200 -5.48 15.13 -7.78
CA THR A 200 -6.79 15.74 -7.99
C THR A 200 -6.77 16.74 -9.13
N ALA A 201 -7.87 16.80 -9.89
CA ALA A 201 -8.15 17.83 -10.88
C ALA A 201 -9.34 18.72 -10.48
N VAL A 202 -9.80 18.60 -9.24
CA VAL A 202 -10.96 19.30 -8.69
C VAL A 202 -10.52 20.07 -7.44
N GLY A 203 -11.04 21.29 -7.31
CA GLY A 203 -10.63 22.23 -6.27
C GLY A 203 -9.86 23.40 -6.87
N SER A 204 -8.80 23.83 -6.19
CA SER A 204 -7.96 24.94 -6.65
C SER A 204 -6.52 24.49 -6.88
N ALA A 205 -5.97 24.82 -8.04
CA ALA A 205 -4.53 24.68 -8.32
C ALA A 205 -3.64 25.47 -7.34
N LEU A 206 -4.19 26.48 -6.65
CA LEU A 206 -3.48 27.24 -5.61
C LEU A 206 -3.17 26.39 -4.36
N TRP A 207 -3.83 25.25 -4.20
CA TRP A 207 -3.59 24.31 -3.10
C TRP A 207 -2.47 23.32 -3.41
N GLN A 208 -1.86 23.41 -4.59
CA GLN A 208 -0.73 22.57 -4.95
C GLN A 208 0.41 22.77 -3.95
N ALA A 209 0.98 21.67 -3.47
CA ALA A 209 2.17 21.72 -2.62
C ALA A 209 3.33 22.42 -3.33
N THR A 210 4.09 23.22 -2.60
CA THR A 210 5.34 23.84 -3.07
C THR A 210 6.52 23.27 -2.28
N GLU A 211 7.74 23.70 -2.58
CA GLU A 211 8.91 23.30 -1.80
C GLU A 211 8.87 23.76 -0.32
N GLN A 212 8.02 24.75 0.02
CA GLN A 212 7.92 25.31 1.37
C GLN A 212 6.51 25.33 1.95
N THR A 213 5.49 24.99 1.17
CA THR A 213 4.09 25.05 1.60
C THR A 213 3.43 23.69 1.43
N PRO A 214 2.79 23.16 2.49
CA PRO A 214 1.99 21.94 2.39
C PRO A 214 0.87 22.08 1.36
N GLY A 215 0.57 20.98 0.68
CA GLY A 215 -0.54 20.95 -0.26
C GLY A 215 -0.74 19.61 -0.94
N ILE A 216 -1.56 19.63 -1.99
CA ILE A 216 -1.97 18.44 -2.75
C ILE A 216 -1.21 18.31 -4.07
N ALA A 217 -1.22 17.10 -4.63
CA ALA A 217 -0.76 16.84 -5.99
C ALA A 217 -1.86 17.21 -7.00
N TRP A 218 -1.81 18.44 -7.50
CA TRP A 218 -2.71 18.93 -8.54
C TRP A 218 -2.33 18.38 -9.91
N ILE A 219 -3.34 17.95 -10.69
CA ILE A 219 -3.17 17.50 -12.08
C ILE A 219 -4.18 18.18 -13.01
N ASP A 220 -3.71 18.60 -14.18
CA ASP A 220 -4.54 19.04 -15.31
C ASP A 220 -3.85 18.74 -16.65
N GLY A 221 -4.40 19.25 -17.75
CA GLY A 221 -3.85 19.00 -19.09
C GLY A 221 -2.43 19.55 -19.32
N THR A 222 -1.93 20.45 -18.46
CA THR A 222 -0.65 21.14 -18.63
C THR A 222 0.53 20.41 -17.97
N ASN A 223 0.27 19.51 -17.03
CA ASN A 223 1.31 18.88 -16.20
C ASN A 223 1.34 17.34 -16.29
N LEU A 224 0.71 16.75 -17.32
CA LEU A 224 0.75 15.30 -17.59
C LEU A 224 2.16 14.74 -17.73
N GLN A 225 3.15 15.52 -18.17
CA GLN A 225 4.54 15.03 -18.24
C GLN A 225 5.10 14.69 -16.85
N ARG A 226 4.68 15.41 -15.81
CA ARG A 226 5.07 15.08 -14.44
C ARG A 226 4.44 13.77 -13.99
N LEU A 227 3.15 13.57 -14.23
CA LEU A 227 2.46 12.30 -13.98
C LEU A 227 3.22 11.11 -14.58
N LYS A 228 3.61 11.22 -15.85
CA LYS A 228 4.39 10.17 -16.54
C LYS A 228 5.70 9.86 -15.82
N ASN A 229 6.43 10.88 -15.38
CA ASN A 229 7.70 10.73 -14.69
C ASN A 229 7.52 10.10 -13.29
N ASP A 230 6.51 10.55 -12.54
CA ASP A 230 6.21 10.06 -11.20
C ASP A 230 5.83 8.56 -11.26
N ILE A 231 4.96 8.17 -12.20
CA ILE A 231 4.57 6.77 -12.42
C ILE A 231 5.78 5.93 -12.85
N ALA A 232 6.58 6.41 -13.81
CA ALA A 232 7.75 5.68 -14.27
C ALA A 232 8.82 5.49 -13.18
N ASN A 233 8.92 6.42 -12.22
CA ASN A 233 9.77 6.28 -11.03
C ASN A 233 9.16 5.27 -10.06
N ALA A 234 7.90 5.45 -9.67
CA ALA A 234 7.20 4.57 -8.74
C ALA A 234 7.15 3.11 -9.21
N LYS A 235 6.97 2.87 -10.52
CA LYS A 235 6.92 1.51 -11.09
C LYS A 235 8.27 0.78 -11.00
N ARG A 236 9.39 1.48 -10.88
CA ARG A 236 10.70 0.84 -10.62
C ARG A 236 10.84 0.33 -9.18
N GLU A 237 10.03 0.86 -8.27
CA GLU A 237 10.09 0.57 -6.84
C GLU A 237 8.97 -0.38 -6.39
N THR A 238 7.99 -0.64 -7.26
CA THR A 238 6.77 -1.38 -6.95
C THR A 238 6.56 -2.58 -7.86
N ASP A 239 5.92 -3.60 -7.32
CA ASP A 239 5.42 -4.73 -8.10
C ASP A 239 4.03 -4.36 -8.67
N ILE A 240 3.16 -3.78 -7.82
CA ILE A 240 1.82 -3.30 -8.16
C ILE A 240 1.71 -1.81 -7.84
N LEU A 241 1.30 -0.99 -8.81
CA LEU A 241 1.15 0.45 -8.71
C LEU A 241 -0.29 0.87 -9.04
N ALA A 242 -0.98 1.42 -8.05
CA ALA A 242 -2.25 2.11 -8.22
C ALA A 242 -2.05 3.63 -8.30
N VAL A 243 -2.84 4.29 -9.14
CA VAL A 243 -2.88 5.75 -9.23
C VAL A 243 -4.30 6.21 -8.95
N SER A 244 -4.50 6.88 -7.82
CA SER A 244 -5.78 7.48 -7.44
C SER A 244 -5.96 8.84 -8.13
N LEU A 245 -7.15 9.07 -8.68
CA LEU A 245 -7.54 10.32 -9.32
C LEU A 245 -8.87 10.79 -8.74
N HIS A 246 -8.88 11.99 -8.16
CA HIS A 246 -10.11 12.69 -7.78
C HIS A 246 -10.48 13.70 -8.89
N ALA A 247 -11.39 13.30 -9.80
CA ALA A 247 -11.76 14.09 -10.98
C ALA A 247 -13.08 13.63 -11.60
N GLY A 248 -13.71 14.51 -12.38
CA GLY A 248 -14.93 14.19 -13.13
C GLY A 248 -15.99 15.26 -12.94
N ASP A 249 -17.19 14.97 -13.42
CA ASP A 249 -18.38 15.78 -13.18
C ASP A 249 -19.26 15.08 -12.13
N GLU A 250 -19.66 15.79 -11.09
CA GLU A 250 -20.50 15.24 -10.02
C GLU A 250 -21.80 14.63 -10.55
N TYR A 251 -22.17 13.49 -9.99
CA TYR A 251 -23.44 12.78 -10.21
C TYR A 251 -23.66 12.33 -11.65
N THR A 252 -22.58 11.97 -12.35
CA THR A 252 -22.62 11.44 -13.71
C THR A 252 -22.12 10.00 -13.77
N ASP A 253 -22.83 9.13 -14.49
CA ASP A 253 -22.48 7.71 -14.61
C ASP A 253 -21.45 7.44 -15.73
N SER A 254 -20.84 8.48 -16.31
CA SER A 254 -19.91 8.36 -17.43
C SER A 254 -18.69 9.28 -17.25
N PRO A 255 -17.47 8.78 -17.51
CA PRO A 255 -16.27 9.57 -17.33
C PRO A 255 -16.17 10.67 -18.38
N ASN A 256 -15.67 11.82 -17.96
CA ASN A 256 -15.36 12.92 -18.86
C ASN A 256 -14.02 12.71 -19.58
N GLU A 257 -13.71 13.60 -20.53
CA GLU A 257 -12.53 13.45 -21.39
C GLU A 257 -11.21 13.57 -20.62
N PHE A 258 -11.17 14.35 -19.52
CA PHE A 258 -9.97 14.44 -18.71
C PHE A 258 -9.72 13.15 -17.92
N GLN A 259 -10.75 12.55 -17.32
CA GLN A 259 -10.62 11.24 -16.67
C GLN A 259 -10.10 10.17 -17.64
N LYS A 260 -10.62 10.12 -18.87
CA LYS A 260 -10.14 9.19 -19.91
C LYS A 260 -8.68 9.46 -20.31
N LEU A 261 -8.32 10.73 -20.51
CA LEU A 261 -6.95 11.14 -20.87
C LEU A 261 -5.96 10.78 -19.76
N PHE A 262 -6.31 11.05 -18.50
CA PHE A 262 -5.50 10.70 -17.34
C PHE A 262 -5.32 9.19 -17.25
N ALA A 263 -6.41 8.42 -17.28
CA ALA A 263 -6.36 6.97 -17.13
C ALA A 263 -5.48 6.32 -18.20
N LYS A 264 -5.68 6.70 -19.47
CA LYS A 264 -4.82 6.27 -20.56
C LYS A 264 -3.35 6.61 -20.30
N THR A 265 -3.07 7.86 -19.94
CA THR A 265 -1.70 8.34 -19.68
C THR A 265 -1.04 7.56 -18.55
N ALA A 266 -1.78 7.27 -17.47
CA ALA A 266 -1.28 6.57 -16.31
C ALA A 266 -0.93 5.11 -16.63
N ILE A 267 -1.85 4.38 -17.28
CA ILE A 267 -1.60 2.98 -17.69
C ILE A 267 -0.46 2.89 -18.70
N GLU A 268 -0.41 3.77 -19.71
CA GLU A 268 0.69 3.81 -20.68
C GLU A 268 2.05 4.16 -20.05
N SER A 269 2.06 4.78 -18.87
CA SER A 269 3.27 5.13 -18.13
C SER A 269 3.72 4.05 -17.14
N GLY A 270 2.93 2.98 -16.96
CA GLY A 270 3.29 1.81 -16.15
C GLY A 270 2.44 1.59 -14.89
N ALA A 271 1.36 2.34 -14.68
CA ALA A 271 0.39 2.01 -13.63
C ALA A 271 -0.34 0.70 -13.96
N ASP A 272 -0.61 -0.11 -12.95
CA ASP A 272 -1.40 -1.35 -13.09
C ASP A 272 -2.89 -1.06 -12.87
N LEU A 273 -3.20 -0.09 -11.99
CA LEU A 273 -4.56 0.31 -11.64
C LEU A 273 -4.71 1.84 -11.66
N VAL A 274 -5.84 2.32 -12.16
CA VAL A 274 -6.32 3.70 -11.95
C VAL A 274 -7.62 3.64 -11.15
N ILE A 275 -7.65 4.32 -10.01
CA ILE A 275 -8.79 4.31 -9.08
C ILE A 275 -9.35 5.72 -8.98
N GLY A 276 -10.54 5.92 -9.55
CA GLY A 276 -11.21 7.19 -9.65
C GLY A 276 -12.21 7.46 -8.53
N HIS A 277 -12.40 8.75 -8.25
CA HIS A 277 -13.18 9.34 -7.17
C HIS A 277 -13.73 10.70 -7.64
N HIS A 278 -14.65 11.31 -6.88
CA HIS A 278 -15.30 12.63 -7.12
C HIS A 278 -16.74 12.58 -7.65
N PRO A 279 -17.10 11.80 -8.69
CA PRO A 279 -18.46 11.84 -9.21
C PRO A 279 -19.54 11.45 -8.20
N HIS A 280 -19.19 10.86 -7.05
CA HIS A 280 -20.09 10.33 -6.02
C HIS A 280 -21.06 9.23 -6.51
N THR A 281 -20.92 8.81 -7.77
CA THR A 281 -21.66 7.75 -8.42
C THR A 281 -20.69 6.77 -9.06
N VAL A 282 -21.13 5.54 -9.26
CA VAL A 282 -20.30 4.51 -9.91
C VAL A 282 -20.16 4.83 -11.39
N GLN A 283 -18.92 4.83 -11.89
CA GLN A 283 -18.60 4.90 -13.31
C GLN A 283 -17.96 3.58 -13.75
N PRO A 284 -17.82 3.32 -15.07
CA PRO A 284 -17.34 2.04 -15.58
C PRO A 284 -16.00 1.59 -14.96
N VAL A 285 -15.91 0.28 -14.74
CA VAL A 285 -14.66 -0.43 -14.45
C VAL A 285 -14.30 -1.23 -15.69
N GLU A 286 -13.16 -0.93 -16.31
CA GLU A 286 -12.74 -1.56 -17.55
C GLU A 286 -11.25 -1.86 -17.58
N GLN A 287 -10.89 -2.85 -18.38
CA GLN A 287 -9.48 -3.15 -18.67
C GLN A 287 -9.03 -2.29 -19.85
N TYR A 288 -7.91 -1.59 -19.67
CA TYR A 288 -7.24 -0.83 -20.72
C TYR A 288 -5.81 -1.34 -20.89
N ASN A 289 -5.49 -1.89 -22.06
CA ASN A 289 -4.23 -2.61 -22.29
C ASN A 289 -3.96 -3.65 -21.18
N ASN A 290 -2.86 -3.51 -20.44
CA ASN A 290 -2.43 -4.44 -19.40
C ASN A 290 -2.84 -4.01 -17.98
N GLY A 291 -3.63 -2.94 -17.85
CA GLY A 291 -4.08 -2.42 -16.55
C GLY A 291 -5.58 -2.23 -16.47
N TRP A 292 -6.07 -1.85 -15.30
CA TRP A 292 -7.48 -1.64 -15.02
C TRP A 292 -7.77 -0.21 -14.63
N VAL A 293 -8.94 0.28 -15.03
CA VAL A 293 -9.42 1.62 -14.74
C VAL A 293 -10.79 1.50 -14.11
N ALA A 294 -10.93 1.95 -12.87
CA ALA A 294 -12.22 2.24 -12.26
C ALA A 294 -12.38 3.76 -12.28
N TYR A 295 -13.25 4.30 -13.15
CA TYR A 295 -13.35 5.75 -13.35
C TYR A 295 -13.95 6.51 -12.16
N SER A 296 -14.81 5.84 -11.40
CA SER A 296 -15.33 6.29 -10.12
C SER A 296 -15.88 5.08 -9.37
N LEU A 297 -15.41 4.89 -8.14
CA LEU A 297 -15.99 3.88 -7.23
C LEU A 297 -17.27 4.39 -6.52
N GLY A 298 -17.63 5.66 -6.69
CA GLY A 298 -18.73 6.30 -5.98
C GLY A 298 -18.46 6.47 -4.49
N ASN A 299 -19.51 6.70 -3.71
CA ASN A 299 -19.40 6.86 -2.26
C ASN A 299 -19.19 5.51 -1.56
N PHE A 300 -18.20 5.45 -0.66
CA PHE A 300 -18.12 4.36 0.32
C PHE A 300 -18.78 4.77 1.65
N ILE A 301 -18.43 5.94 2.18
CA ILE A 301 -19.08 6.57 3.35
C ILE A 301 -19.34 8.04 3.03
N PHE A 302 -20.62 8.40 2.98
CA PHE A 302 -21.05 9.78 2.72
C PHE A 302 -22.49 9.97 3.22
N ASP A 303 -22.89 11.22 3.49
CA ASP A 303 -24.26 11.59 3.87
C ASP A 303 -25.14 12.08 2.70
N GLN A 304 -24.71 11.83 1.45
CA GLN A 304 -25.45 12.17 0.24
C GLN A 304 -26.52 11.11 -0.05
N SER A 305 -27.68 11.18 0.62
CA SER A 305 -28.79 10.23 0.42
C SER A 305 -29.93 10.77 -0.45
N PHE A 306 -29.65 11.72 -1.34
CA PHE A 306 -30.68 12.36 -2.16
C PHE A 306 -31.00 11.59 -3.45
N SER A 307 -30.22 10.57 -3.80
CA SER A 307 -30.46 9.71 -4.97
C SER A 307 -29.99 8.28 -4.72
N GLU A 308 -30.56 7.30 -5.43
CA GLU A 308 -30.05 5.92 -5.35
C GLU A 308 -28.61 5.79 -5.83
N SER A 309 -28.22 6.57 -6.85
CA SER A 309 -26.87 6.50 -7.43
C SER A 309 -25.79 6.93 -6.42
N THR A 310 -26.08 7.94 -5.58
CA THR A 310 -25.16 8.42 -4.52
C THR A 310 -25.10 7.51 -3.29
N MET A 311 -26.08 6.60 -3.15
CA MET A 311 -26.12 5.59 -2.08
C MET A 311 -25.51 4.25 -2.47
N ARG A 312 -25.14 4.07 -3.75
CA ARG A 312 -24.50 2.86 -4.27
C ARG A 312 -23.06 3.17 -4.66
N GLY A 313 -22.17 2.23 -4.40
CA GLY A 313 -20.76 2.35 -4.74
C GLY A 313 -20.17 1.01 -5.16
N LEU A 314 -18.84 1.00 -5.30
CA LEU A 314 -18.04 -0.20 -5.49
C LEU A 314 -16.88 -0.24 -4.48
N ALA A 315 -16.57 -1.42 -3.99
CA ALA A 315 -15.27 -1.77 -3.46
C ALA A 315 -14.56 -2.60 -4.54
N LEU A 316 -13.40 -2.14 -5.01
CA LEU A 316 -12.64 -2.88 -6.01
C LEU A 316 -11.71 -3.87 -5.31
N LYS A 317 -12.08 -5.15 -5.32
CA LYS A 317 -11.24 -6.23 -4.81
C LYS A 317 -10.25 -6.63 -5.90
N VAL A 318 -8.97 -6.69 -5.54
CA VAL A 318 -7.89 -7.07 -6.45
C VAL A 318 -7.11 -8.22 -5.83
N ILE A 319 -6.93 -9.30 -6.59
CA ILE A 319 -6.12 -10.44 -6.19
C ILE A 319 -4.78 -10.35 -6.89
N ILE A 320 -3.70 -10.44 -6.11
CA ILE A 320 -2.33 -10.49 -6.59
C ILE A 320 -1.78 -11.89 -6.37
N GLU A 321 -1.16 -12.45 -7.39
CA GLU A 321 -0.44 -13.72 -7.32
C GLU A 321 0.92 -13.53 -7.99
N ASN A 322 2.00 -14.01 -7.34
CA ASN A 322 3.35 -13.94 -7.89
C ASN A 322 3.73 -12.51 -8.34
N LYS A 323 3.40 -11.51 -7.50
CA LYS A 323 3.67 -10.08 -7.74
C LYS A 323 2.95 -9.47 -8.96
N LYS A 324 1.90 -10.11 -9.46
CA LYS A 324 1.13 -9.66 -10.63
C LYS A 324 -0.37 -9.66 -10.35
N LEU A 325 -1.10 -8.77 -11.01
CA LEU A 325 -2.57 -8.81 -11.01
C LEU A 325 -3.05 -10.16 -11.53
N LYS A 326 -3.86 -10.85 -10.74
CA LYS A 326 -4.56 -12.09 -11.10
C LYS A 326 -6.01 -11.81 -11.47
N GLU A 327 -6.74 -11.13 -10.58
CA GLU A 327 -8.16 -10.83 -10.75
C GLU A 327 -8.49 -9.42 -10.22
N VAL A 328 -9.47 -8.78 -10.87
CA VAL A 328 -10.05 -7.50 -10.47
C VAL A 328 -11.57 -7.67 -10.45
N ILE A 329 -12.16 -7.50 -9.28
CA ILE A 329 -13.56 -7.84 -8.99
C ILE A 329 -14.24 -6.61 -8.38
N PRO A 330 -15.15 -5.94 -9.11
CA PRO A 330 -15.97 -4.88 -8.53
C PRO A 330 -17.04 -5.50 -7.62
N LEU A 331 -16.99 -5.19 -6.33
CA LEU A 331 -17.98 -5.62 -5.34
C LEU A 331 -18.96 -4.46 -5.07
N PRO A 332 -20.27 -4.65 -5.24
CA PRO A 332 -21.25 -3.61 -4.92
C PRO A 332 -21.17 -3.17 -3.47
N THR A 333 -21.31 -1.88 -3.23
CA THR A 333 -21.50 -1.32 -1.89
C THR A 333 -22.79 -0.55 -1.78
N LEU A 334 -23.33 -0.49 -0.57
CA LEU A 334 -24.57 0.21 -0.26
C LEU A 334 -24.42 1.01 1.03
N LEU A 335 -24.83 2.27 0.99
CA LEU A 335 -25.05 3.09 2.17
C LEU A 335 -26.41 2.80 2.79
N THR A 336 -26.40 2.56 4.09
CA THR A 336 -27.64 2.50 4.88
C THR A 336 -28.21 3.90 5.11
N PRO A 337 -29.49 4.04 5.53
CA PRO A 337 -30.06 5.33 5.92
C PRO A 337 -29.29 6.06 7.05
N ASP A 338 -28.50 5.33 7.85
CA ASP A 338 -27.63 5.87 8.90
C ASP A 338 -26.17 6.02 8.42
N PHE A 339 -25.95 6.05 7.10
CA PHE A 339 -24.66 6.29 6.44
C PHE A 339 -23.56 5.28 6.78
N GLN A 340 -23.92 4.09 7.24
CA GLN A 340 -23.00 2.97 7.33
C GLN A 340 -22.81 2.31 5.96
N ALA A 341 -21.58 1.89 5.66
CA ALA A 341 -21.22 1.20 4.43
C ALA A 341 -21.36 -0.32 4.57
N LYS A 342 -21.93 -0.97 3.57
CA LYS A 342 -21.96 -2.43 3.42
C LYS A 342 -21.28 -2.82 2.12
N ILE A 343 -20.47 -3.88 2.15
CA ILE A 343 -19.98 -4.57 0.95
C ILE A 343 -20.89 -5.77 0.72
N ILE A 344 -21.36 -5.93 -0.51
CA ILE A 344 -22.22 -7.05 -0.90
C ILE A 344 -21.32 -8.11 -1.53
N PHE A 345 -21.12 -9.21 -0.82
CA PHE A 345 -20.49 -10.42 -1.35
C PHE A 345 -21.59 -11.34 -1.89
N ASP A 346 -21.36 -11.90 -3.07
CA ASP A 346 -22.26 -12.88 -3.71
C ASP A 346 -22.30 -14.23 -2.98
#